data_AF-A0A0D2V1F6-F1
#
_entry.id   AF-A0A0D2V1F6-F1
#
_cell.length_a   1.000
_cell.length_b   1.000
_cell.length_c   1.000
_cell.angle_alpha   90.00
_cell.angle_beta   90.00
_cell.angle_gamma   90.00
#
_symmetry.space_group_name_H-M   'P 1'
#
loop_
_entity.id
_entity.type
_entity.pdbx_description
1 polymer ?
#
loop_
_entity_poly.entity_id
_entity_poly.type
_entity_poly.pdbx_seq_one_letter_code
_entity_poly.pdbx_strand_id
1 'polypeptide(L)'
;MEFRGVIFILFIFLLLGVDSNAFPMNDMISKLPGQPDVNFKQFAGYIEVDENVDGRSLFYYFVEAEKDPLTQPLTIWLTGGPGCSSVGDAFGSVGPFIVTKDAHGLQTNSFSWNKGHFAPNLANALLDDNKQFEKSKFNLKGLV
;
A
#
# COMPACT_ATOMS: atom_id res chain seq x y z
N MET A 1 32.29 -29.99 -18.35
CA MET A 1 30.89 -29.50 -18.39
C MET A 1 30.86 -28.40 -19.43
N GLU A 2 30.34 -28.70 -20.62
CA GLU A 2 30.55 -27.83 -21.79
C GLU A 2 29.69 -26.56 -21.74
N PHE A 3 30.22 -25.47 -22.30
CA PHE A 3 29.57 -24.14 -22.39
C PHE A 3 28.15 -24.21 -22.98
N ARG A 4 27.90 -25.22 -23.83
CA ARG A 4 26.60 -25.52 -24.43
C ARG A 4 25.54 -25.99 -23.41
N GLY A 5 25.96 -26.70 -22.36
CA GLY A 5 25.07 -27.15 -21.29
C GLY A 5 24.61 -26.01 -20.39
N VAL A 6 25.48 -25.02 -20.15
CA VAL A 6 25.13 -23.83 -19.35
C VAL A 6 24.11 -22.95 -20.08
N ILE A 7 24.30 -22.75 -21.40
CA ILE A 7 23.34 -22.01 -22.24
C ILE A 7 21.98 -22.71 -22.27
N PHE A 8 21.96 -24.04 -22.35
CA PHE A 8 20.71 -24.81 -22.37
C PHE A 8 19.96 -24.71 -21.04
N ILE A 9 20.68 -24.75 -19.90
CA ILE A 9 20.09 -24.55 -18.57
C ILE A 9 19.54 -23.12 -18.43
N LEU A 10 20.27 -22.10 -18.87
CA LEU A 10 19.79 -20.72 -18.85
C LEU A 10 18.55 -20.52 -19.73
N PHE A 11 18.48 -21.19 -20.88
CA PHE A 11 17.30 -21.17 -21.76
C PHE A 11 16.08 -21.86 -21.13
N ILE A 12 16.30 -22.95 -20.38
CA ILE A 12 15.24 -23.64 -19.62
C ILE A 12 14.71 -22.73 -18.49
N PHE A 13 15.58 -22.02 -17.77
CA PHE A 13 15.14 -21.03 -16.77
C PHE A 13 14.40 -19.82 -17.38
N LEU A 14 14.61 -19.53 -18.67
CA LEU A 14 13.92 -18.46 -19.41
C LEU A 14 12.57 -18.92 -19.97
N LEU A 15 12.44 -20.21 -20.32
CA LEU A 15 11.22 -20.84 -20.83
C LEU A 15 10.27 -21.27 -19.70
N LEU A 16 10.82 -21.71 -18.57
CA LEU A 16 10.08 -21.89 -17.33
C LEU A 16 9.90 -20.51 -16.71
N GLY A 17 8.95 -19.75 -17.24
CA GLY A 17 8.58 -18.45 -16.70
C GLY A 17 8.49 -18.53 -15.18
N VAL A 18 9.32 -17.73 -14.51
CA VAL A 18 9.10 -17.46 -13.09
C VAL A 18 7.80 -16.68 -13.06
N ASP A 19 6.70 -17.36 -12.71
CA ASP A 19 5.46 -16.69 -12.34
C ASP A 19 5.76 -15.93 -11.05
N SER A 20 6.29 -14.71 -11.20
CA SER A 20 6.17 -13.75 -10.11
C SER A 20 4.68 -13.56 -9.95
N ASN A 21 4.14 -13.94 -8.78
CA ASN A 21 2.84 -13.45 -8.33
C ASN A 21 2.94 -11.92 -8.25
N ALA A 22 2.84 -11.26 -9.40
CA ALA A 22 2.60 -9.84 -9.46
C ALA A 22 1.30 -9.63 -8.70
N PHE A 23 1.27 -8.61 -7.83
CA PHE A 23 0.05 -8.18 -7.12
C PHE A 23 -1.16 -8.35 -8.05
N PRO A 24 -2.27 -8.96 -7.59
CA PRO A 24 -3.33 -9.34 -8.49
C PRO A 24 -3.81 -8.10 -9.25
N MET A 25 -3.42 -7.97 -10.53
CA MET A 25 -3.90 -6.89 -11.40
C MET A 25 -5.43 -6.91 -11.48
N ASN A 26 -6.04 -8.05 -11.14
CA ASN A 26 -7.48 -8.24 -10.97
C ASN A 26 -8.10 -7.30 -9.92
N ASP A 27 -7.35 -6.88 -8.91
CA ASP A 27 -7.82 -5.98 -7.85
C ASP A 27 -7.69 -4.49 -8.26
N MET A 28 -7.15 -4.21 -9.44
CA MET A 28 -6.93 -2.83 -9.90
C MET A 28 -8.26 -2.12 -10.13
N ILE A 29 -8.43 -0.98 -9.47
CA ILE A 29 -9.57 -0.09 -9.66
C ILE A 29 -9.27 0.85 -10.84
N SER A 30 -10.05 0.74 -11.91
CA SER A 30 -9.93 1.62 -13.07
C SER A 30 -10.32 3.06 -12.75
N LYS A 31 -11.49 3.26 -12.13
CA LYS A 31 -11.97 4.57 -11.64
C LYS A 31 -13.07 4.35 -10.60
N LEU A 32 -13.01 5.06 -9.47
CA LEU A 32 -14.09 5.09 -8.50
C LEU A 32 -15.24 6.00 -8.98
N PRO A 33 -16.49 5.71 -8.59
CA PRO A 33 -17.60 6.62 -8.84
C PRO A 33 -17.32 8.03 -8.28
N GLY A 34 -17.51 9.07 -9.11
CA GLY A 34 -17.29 10.46 -8.71
C GLY A 34 -15.82 10.87 -8.49
N GLN A 35 -14.86 10.02 -8.90
CA GLN A 35 -13.43 10.32 -8.78
C GLN A 35 -12.94 11.32 -9.84
N PRO A 36 -12.13 12.33 -9.43
CA PRO A 36 -11.40 13.20 -10.36
C PRO A 36 -10.25 12.45 -11.04
N ASP A 37 -9.77 12.96 -12.17
CA ASP A 37 -8.66 12.30 -12.88
C ASP A 37 -7.36 12.32 -12.05
N VAL A 38 -6.67 11.18 -12.01
CA VAL A 38 -5.43 10.97 -11.27
C VAL A 38 -4.45 10.14 -12.09
N ASN A 39 -3.18 10.17 -11.69
CA ASN A 39 -2.06 9.52 -12.39
C ASN A 39 -1.37 8.41 -11.58
N PHE A 40 -1.99 7.93 -10.51
CA PHE A 40 -1.52 6.79 -9.72
C PHE A 40 -2.49 5.61 -9.85
N LYS A 41 -1.99 4.39 -9.64
CA LYS A 41 -2.83 3.19 -9.59
C LYS A 41 -3.41 3.00 -8.21
N GLN A 42 -4.57 2.35 -8.17
CA GLN A 42 -5.29 2.02 -6.95
C GLN A 42 -5.88 0.63 -7.09
N PHE A 43 -5.97 -0.06 -5.95
CA PHE A 43 -6.33 -1.46 -5.86
C PHE A 43 -7.24 -1.67 -4.65
N ALA A 44 -8.18 -2.59 -4.76
CA ALA A 44 -8.95 -3.05 -3.62
C ALA A 44 -9.29 -4.52 -3.76
N GLY A 45 -9.20 -5.24 -2.65
CA GLY A 45 -9.42 -6.67 -2.62
C GLY A 45 -9.40 -7.22 -1.20
N TYR A 46 -9.13 -8.51 -1.08
CA TYR A 46 -9.09 -9.21 0.20
C TYR A 46 -7.75 -9.93 0.37
N ILE A 47 -7.19 -9.82 1.58
CA ILE A 47 -6.01 -10.57 2.00
C ILE A 47 -6.47 -11.61 3.02
N GLU A 48 -6.23 -12.89 2.74
CA GLU A 48 -6.45 -13.96 3.71
C GLU A 48 -5.45 -13.83 4.86
N VAL A 49 -5.95 -13.88 6.10
CA VAL A 49 -5.10 -13.68 7.29
C VAL A 49 -4.86 -14.95 8.10
N ASP A 50 -5.53 -16.03 7.74
CA ASP A 50 -5.36 -17.35 8.35
C ASP A 50 -5.71 -18.44 7.34
N GLU A 51 -4.69 -19.09 6.79
CA GLU A 51 -4.84 -20.18 5.81
C GLU A 51 -5.59 -21.39 6.38
N ASN A 52 -5.70 -21.50 7.71
CA ASN A 52 -6.36 -22.62 8.38
C ASN A 52 -7.82 -22.31 8.73
N VAL A 53 -8.29 -21.09 8.48
CA VAL A 53 -9.66 -20.66 8.79
C VAL A 53 -10.32 -20.12 7.52
N ASP A 54 -11.16 -20.97 6.92
CA ASP A 54 -11.94 -20.61 5.74
C ASP A 54 -12.74 -19.32 5.98
N GLY A 55 -12.64 -18.39 5.02
CA GLY A 55 -13.42 -17.16 5.00
C GLY A 55 -12.93 -16.04 5.92
N ARG A 56 -11.74 -16.16 6.54
CA ARG A 56 -11.15 -15.08 7.32
C ARG A 56 -10.20 -14.23 6.46
N SER A 57 -10.72 -13.11 5.96
CA SER A 57 -9.95 -12.15 5.14
C SER A 57 -10.13 -10.70 5.60
N LEU A 58 -9.12 -9.88 5.37
CA LEU A 58 -9.17 -8.43 5.55
C LEU A 58 -9.34 -7.75 4.20
N PHE A 59 -10.31 -6.84 4.11
CA PHE A 59 -10.43 -5.95 2.96
C PHE A 59 -9.31 -4.92 2.99
N TYR A 60 -8.69 -4.65 1.83
CA TYR A 60 -7.70 -3.60 1.68
C TYR A 60 -8.11 -2.60 0.59
N TYR A 61 -7.68 -1.35 0.77
CA TYR A 61 -7.67 -0.32 -0.27
C TYR A 61 -6.26 0.24 -0.32
N PHE A 62 -5.57 0.06 -1.45
CA PHE A 62 -4.18 0.45 -1.66
C PHE A 62 -4.10 1.45 -2.80
N VAL A 63 -3.25 2.47 -2.64
CA VAL A 63 -2.96 3.46 -3.67
C VAL A 63 -1.45 3.59 -3.80
N GLU A 64 -0.95 3.61 -5.03
CA GLU A 64 0.45 3.88 -5.30
C GLU A 64 0.79 5.33 -4.96
N ALA A 65 2.08 5.59 -4.75
CA ALA A 65 2.55 6.97 -4.62
C ALA A 65 2.37 7.73 -5.94
N GLU A 66 2.05 9.03 -5.86
CA GLU A 66 1.86 9.88 -7.05
C GLU A 66 3.15 10.05 -7.87
N LYS A 67 4.31 9.88 -7.24
CA LYS A 67 5.63 10.02 -7.86
C LYS A 67 6.52 8.85 -7.49
N ASP A 68 7.19 8.32 -8.50
CA ASP A 68 8.19 7.25 -8.39
C ASP A 68 7.75 6.09 -7.46
N PRO A 69 6.57 5.47 -7.68
CA PRO A 69 5.97 4.54 -6.72
C PRO A 69 6.85 3.34 -6.36
N LEU A 70 7.76 2.94 -7.25
CA LEU A 70 8.72 1.85 -7.01
C LEU A 70 9.87 2.22 -6.06
N THR A 71 10.09 3.52 -5.80
CA THR A 71 11.15 4.00 -4.90
C THR A 71 10.61 4.50 -3.56
N GLN A 72 9.29 4.61 -3.43
CA GLN A 72 8.63 5.07 -2.22
C GLN A 72 8.42 3.92 -1.23
N PRO A 73 8.44 4.18 0.08
CA PRO A 73 8.20 3.14 1.09
C PRO A 73 6.74 2.68 1.10
N LEU A 74 6.51 1.41 1.44
CA LEU A 74 5.18 0.89 1.71
C LEU A 74 4.72 1.38 3.10
N THR A 75 3.58 2.07 3.14
CA THR A 75 2.96 2.54 4.39
C THR A 75 1.63 1.83 4.62
N ILE A 76 1.47 1.22 5.80
CA ILE A 76 0.22 0.59 6.23
C ILE A 76 -0.50 1.53 7.21
N TRP A 77 -1.75 1.87 6.92
CA TRP A 77 -2.60 2.67 7.81
C TRP A 77 -3.64 1.78 8.50
N LEU A 78 -3.57 1.72 9.83
CA LEU A 78 -4.52 0.98 10.67
C LEU A 78 -5.22 1.96 11.61
N THR A 79 -6.51 2.17 11.39
CA THR A 79 -7.34 2.93 12.33
C THR A 79 -7.54 2.12 13.61
N GLY A 80 -7.45 2.79 14.76
CA GLY A 80 -7.66 2.19 16.06
C GLY A 80 -9.15 2.01 16.41
N GLY A 81 -9.48 2.16 17.69
CA GLY A 81 -10.84 1.97 18.21
C GLY A 81 -10.86 0.89 19.28
N PRO A 82 -11.76 -0.09 19.17
CA PRO A 82 -11.67 -1.12 18.14
C PRO A 82 -12.86 -1.13 17.14
N GLY A 83 -12.63 -1.67 15.93
CA GLY A 83 -13.68 -1.92 14.94
C GLY A 83 -13.93 -0.79 13.93
N CYS A 84 -13.26 0.36 14.07
CA CYS A 84 -13.31 1.41 13.05
C CYS A 84 -12.56 0.96 11.79
N SER A 85 -13.07 1.36 10.62
CA SER A 85 -12.48 0.99 9.33
C SER A 85 -11.40 1.96 8.89
N SER A 86 -10.20 1.44 8.56
CA SER A 86 -9.15 2.21 7.89
C SER A 86 -9.57 2.80 6.55
N VAL A 87 -10.55 2.21 5.87
CA VAL A 87 -11.10 2.74 4.62
C VAL A 87 -11.83 4.05 4.89
N GLY A 88 -12.48 4.20 6.04
CA GLY A 88 -13.10 5.47 6.44
C GLY A 88 -12.07 6.60 6.51
N ASP A 89 -10.94 6.37 7.17
CA ASP A 89 -9.84 7.34 7.24
C ASP A 89 -9.17 7.58 5.88
N ALA A 90 -9.12 6.57 5.01
CA ALA A 90 -8.62 6.74 3.65
C ALA A 90 -9.44 7.74 2.83
N PHE A 91 -10.75 7.82 3.05
CA PHE A 91 -11.65 8.76 2.34
C PHE A 91 -12.03 10.00 3.17
N GLY A 92 -11.52 10.12 4.39
CA GLY A 92 -11.82 11.24 5.30
C GLY A 92 -10.59 12.03 5.76
N SER A 93 -9.39 11.46 5.67
CA SER A 93 -8.19 12.04 6.29
C SER A 93 -6.91 11.84 5.46
N VAL A 94 -6.41 10.59 5.37
CA VAL A 94 -5.02 10.34 4.93
C VAL A 94 -4.90 9.94 3.46
N GLY A 95 -5.94 9.36 2.86
CA GLY A 95 -5.91 8.86 1.49
C GLY A 95 -6.05 9.96 0.44
N PRO A 96 -6.06 9.59 -0.85
CA PRO A 96 -5.93 10.55 -1.96
C PRO A 96 -7.22 11.29 -2.28
N PHE A 97 -8.35 10.84 -1.72
CA PHE A 97 -9.66 11.41 -1.96
C PHE A 97 -10.34 11.77 -0.64
N ILE A 98 -11.12 12.84 -0.67
CA ILE A 98 -12.06 13.20 0.38
C ILE A 98 -13.46 13.15 -0.21
N VAL A 99 -14.41 12.58 0.52
CA VAL A 99 -15.83 12.58 0.12
C VAL A 99 -16.36 14.01 0.07
N THR A 100 -17.07 14.37 -1.00
CA THR A 100 -17.70 15.69 -1.13
C THR A 100 -18.77 15.90 -0.05
N LYS A 101 -19.08 17.16 0.26
CA LYS A 101 -20.05 17.50 1.34
C LYS A 101 -21.45 16.91 1.13
N ASP A 102 -21.84 16.71 -0.12
CA ASP A 102 -23.11 16.11 -0.52
C ASP A 102 -23.06 14.58 -0.62
N ALA A 103 -21.91 13.96 -0.33
CA ALA A 103 -21.66 12.52 -0.41
C ALA A 103 -21.91 11.88 -1.79
N HIS A 104 -21.93 12.68 -2.85
CA HIS A 104 -22.16 12.20 -4.23
C HIS A 104 -20.89 12.07 -5.07
N GLY A 105 -19.73 12.45 -4.56
CA GLY A 105 -18.47 12.33 -5.28
C GLY A 105 -17.23 12.40 -4.39
N LEU A 106 -16.09 12.49 -5.08
CA LEU A 106 -14.77 12.57 -4.47
C LEU A 106 -14.06 13.83 -4.95
N GLN A 107 -13.25 14.42 -4.08
CA GLN A 107 -12.31 15.48 -4.42
C GLN A 107 -10.89 15.07 -4.03
N THR A 108 -9.89 15.52 -4.78
CA THR A 108 -8.49 15.21 -4.46
C THR A 108 -8.09 15.80 -3.10
N ASN A 109 -7.39 15.02 -2.29
CA ASN A 109 -6.81 15.47 -1.05
C ASN A 109 -5.43 16.11 -1.31
N SER A 110 -5.32 17.43 -1.12
CA SER A 110 -4.05 18.14 -1.30
C SER A 110 -2.96 17.66 -0.33
N PHE A 111 -3.34 17.10 0.82
CA PHE A 111 -2.46 16.63 1.89
C PHE A 111 -2.39 15.10 1.98
N SER A 112 -2.72 14.39 0.89
CA SER A 112 -2.67 12.94 0.90
C SER A 112 -1.27 12.40 1.19
N TRP A 113 -1.23 11.30 1.94
CA TRP A 113 0.02 10.64 2.29
C TRP A 113 0.69 9.94 1.11
N ASN A 114 -0.07 9.58 0.06
CA ASN A 114 0.50 8.98 -1.16
C ASN A 114 1.28 10.00 -2.02
N LYS A 115 1.39 11.26 -1.58
CA LYS A 115 2.30 12.26 -2.17
C LYS A 115 3.77 12.10 -1.74
N GLY A 116 4.09 11.05 -0.98
CA GLY A 116 5.46 10.56 -0.75
C GLY A 116 6.26 11.24 0.37
N HIS A 117 5.82 12.37 0.93
CA HIS A 117 6.62 13.10 1.92
C HIS A 117 6.10 12.99 3.36
N PHE A 118 4.79 12.78 3.57
CA PHE A 118 4.23 12.77 4.92
C PHE A 118 4.62 11.55 5.74
N ALA A 119 4.53 10.34 5.18
CA ALA A 119 4.86 9.12 5.92
C ALA A 119 6.35 9.04 6.31
N PRO A 120 7.32 9.31 5.42
CA PRO A 120 8.73 9.32 5.82
C PRO A 120 9.06 10.41 6.85
N ASN A 121 8.48 11.60 6.71
CA ASN A 121 8.71 12.69 7.67
C ASN A 121 8.16 12.35 9.06
N LEU A 122 6.98 11.73 9.13
CA LEU A 122 6.42 11.25 10.39
C LEU A 122 7.28 10.14 11.00
N ALA A 123 7.74 9.19 10.19
CA ALA A 123 8.62 8.12 10.67
C ALA A 123 9.92 8.70 11.26
N ASN A 124 10.56 9.65 10.57
CA ASN A 124 11.76 10.32 11.05
C ASN A 124 11.52 11.08 12.37
N ALA A 125 10.41 11.83 12.46
CA ALA A 125 10.04 12.55 13.68
C ALA A 125 9.84 11.60 14.87
N LEU A 126 9.20 10.45 14.67
CA LEU A 126 9.02 9.43 15.71
C LEU A 126 10.34 8.78 16.12
N LEU A 127 11.24 8.54 15.17
CA LEU A 127 12.58 8.03 15.47
C LEU A 127 13.42 9.03 16.27
N ASP A 128 13.29 10.32 15.98
CA ASP A 128 14.00 11.36 16.73
C ASP A 128 13.43 11.55 18.14
N ASP A 129 12.11 11.46 18.32
CA ASP A 129 11.47 11.44 19.64
C ASP A 129 11.93 10.23 20.48
N ASN A 130 11.96 9.05 19.87
CA ASN A 130 12.43 7.82 20.51
C ASN A 130 13.89 7.87 20.98
N LYS A 131 14.74 8.73 20.39
CA LYS A 131 16.12 8.95 20.85
C LYS A 131 16.18 9.81 22.11
N GLN A 132 15.20 10.68 22.34
CA GLN A 132 15.19 11.63 23.45
C GLN A 132 14.54 11.06 24.72
N PHE A 133 13.56 10.16 24.57
CA PHE A 133 12.79 9.64 25.71
C PHE A 133 13.01 8.14 25.94
N GLU A 134 13.73 7.80 27.02
CA GLU A 134 13.94 6.39 27.40
C GLU A 134 12.68 5.72 27.98
N LYS A 135 11.78 6.52 28.56
CA LYS A 135 10.62 6.04 29.33
C LYS A 135 9.36 5.79 28.49
N SER A 136 9.33 6.30 27.25
CA SER A 136 8.20 6.22 26.33
C SER A 136 8.72 6.04 24.90
N LYS A 137 9.16 4.82 24.57
CA LYS A 137 9.58 4.49 23.20
C LYS A 137 8.40 3.94 22.42
N PHE A 138 8.04 4.60 21.32
CA PHE A 138 7.14 4.04 20.31
C PHE A 138 7.88 2.91 19.58
N ASN A 139 7.44 1.67 19.78
CA ASN A 139 8.00 0.53 19.06
C ASN A 139 7.38 0.44 17.65
N LEU A 140 7.98 1.16 16.70
CA LEU A 140 7.64 1.03 15.28
C LEU A 140 8.24 -0.27 14.74
N LYS A 141 7.49 -1.38 14.86
CA LYS A 141 7.81 -2.60 14.12
C LYS A 141 7.33 -2.44 12.67
N GLY A 142 8.23 -2.61 11.70
CA GLY A 142 7.85 -2.73 10.29
C GLY A 142 8.02 -1.49 9.41
N LEU A 143 8.71 -0.44 9.86
CA LEU A 143 9.23 0.63 8.99
C LEU A 143 10.70 0.34 8.69
N VAL A 144 10.96 -0.45 7.65
CA VAL A 144 12.29 -0.60 7.02
C VAL A 144 12.11 -0.50 5.52
#